data_AF-B1K510-F1
#
_entry.id   AF-B1K510-F1
#
_cell.length_a   1.000
_cell.length_b   1.000
_cell.length_c   1.000
_cell.angle_alpha   90.00
_cell.angle_beta   90.00
_cell.angle_gamma   90.00
#
_symmetry.space_group_name_H-M   'P 1'
#
loop_
_entity.id
_entity.type
_entity.pdbx_description
1 polymer ?
#
loop_
_entity_poly.entity_id
_entity_poly.type
_entity_poly.pdbx_seq_one_letter_code
_entity_poly.pdbx_strand_id
1 'polypeptide(L)'
;MDMPMKKKRQTVARQAAARGPLPELPKELLDQLVKGPMTPAEVQDLMLEFKKAVIERAMGAEMNLHLGYPQGQSKPHGQANGRNGASGKTVITDHGPVRAEVSRDRDDSFEPILIPKHERRFPGLKSASSRCASAA
;
A
#
# COMPACT_ATOMS: atom_id res chain seq x y z
N MET A 1 -15.66 -21.96 -19.98
CA MET A 1 -14.97 -21.94 -18.68
C MET A 1 -14.59 -20.51 -18.37
N ASP A 2 -15.48 -19.76 -17.69
CA ASP A 2 -15.39 -18.31 -17.55
C ASP A 2 -14.70 -17.90 -16.23
N MET A 3 -13.73 -16.98 -16.33
CA MET A 3 -12.81 -16.61 -15.25
C MET A 3 -13.51 -15.77 -14.15
N PRO A 4 -13.48 -16.16 -12.85
CA PRO A 4 -14.18 -15.45 -11.77
C PRO A 4 -13.49 -14.16 -11.27
N MET A 5 -12.35 -13.76 -11.84
CA MET A 5 -11.53 -12.65 -11.33
C MET A 5 -12.13 -11.25 -11.57
N LYS A 6 -13.02 -11.10 -12.56
CA LYS A 6 -13.63 -9.79 -12.92
C LYS A 6 -14.59 -9.28 -11.85
N LYS A 7 -15.34 -10.18 -11.19
CA LYS A 7 -16.35 -9.81 -10.17
C LYS A 7 -15.72 -9.29 -8.87
N LYS A 8 -14.60 -9.88 -8.43
CA LYS A 8 -13.87 -9.49 -7.20
C LYS A 8 -13.20 -8.11 -7.32
N ARG A 9 -12.73 -7.74 -8.52
CA ARG A 9 -12.18 -6.40 -8.81
C ARG A 9 -13.24 -5.30 -8.84
N GLN A 10 -14.46 -5.62 -9.30
CA GLN A 10 -15.57 -4.66 -9.31
C GLN A 10 -16.08 -4.33 -7.89
N THR A 11 -16.00 -5.27 -6.95
CA THR A 11 -16.43 -5.04 -5.56
C THR A 11 -15.49 -4.13 -4.77
N VAL A 12 -14.17 -4.23 -4.96
CA VAL A 12 -13.20 -3.34 -4.29
C VAL A 12 -13.25 -1.90 -4.81
N ALA A 13 -13.50 -1.70 -6.11
CA ALA A 13 -13.69 -0.36 -6.69
C ALA A 13 -14.96 0.33 -6.16
N ARG A 14 -16.05 -0.43 -5.98
CA ARG A 14 -17.28 0.05 -5.31
C ARG A 14 -17.06 0.39 -3.83
N GLN A 15 -16.26 -0.40 -3.11
CA GLN A 15 -15.89 -0.12 -1.71
C GLN A 15 -14.97 1.11 -1.58
N ALA A 16 -14.07 1.35 -2.54
CA ALA A 16 -13.22 2.54 -2.58
C ALA A 16 -14.04 3.82 -2.83
N ALA A 17 -15.06 3.76 -3.69
CA ALA A 17 -15.97 4.88 -3.96
C ALA A 17 -16.95 5.17 -2.80
N ALA A 18 -17.14 4.21 -1.88
CA ALA A 18 -17.96 4.36 -0.68
C ALA A 18 -17.17 4.92 0.53
N ARG A 19 -15.85 5.10 0.41
CA ARG A 19 -15.07 5.80 1.44
C ARG A 19 -15.43 7.28 1.36
N GLY A 20 -15.86 7.83 2.49
CA GLY A 20 -16.10 9.26 2.66
C GLY A 20 -14.86 10.12 2.36
N PRO A 21 -14.93 11.45 2.58
CA PRO A 21 -13.79 12.33 2.35
C PRO A 21 -12.53 11.77 3.03
N LEU A 22 -11.39 11.92 2.34
CA LEU A 22 -10.10 11.50 2.89
C LEU A 22 -9.94 12.08 4.30
N PRO A 23 -9.43 11.29 5.27
CA PRO A 23 -9.20 11.81 6.60
C PRO A 23 -8.28 13.02 6.51
N GLU A 24 -8.61 14.09 7.23
CA GLU A 24 -7.75 15.25 7.32
C GLU A 24 -6.42 14.84 7.98
N LEU A 25 -5.31 15.29 7.39
CA LEU A 25 -3.99 15.03 7.95
C LEU A 25 -3.83 15.85 9.25
N PRO A 26 -3.50 15.21 10.38
CA PRO A 26 -3.27 15.94 11.63
C PRO A 26 -2.15 16.97 11.46
N LYS A 27 -2.36 18.19 11.95
CA LYS A 27 -1.35 19.26 11.87
C LYS A 27 -0.04 18.86 12.56
N GLU A 28 -0.14 18.17 13.70
CA GLU A 28 1.00 17.64 14.45
C GLU A 28 1.88 16.70 13.60
N LEU A 29 1.28 15.92 12.70
CA LEU A 29 2.04 15.06 11.79
C LEU A 29 2.82 15.91 10.77
N LEU A 30 2.21 16.97 10.24
CA LEU A 30 2.87 17.87 9.30
C LEU A 30 4.02 18.64 9.97
N ASP A 31 3.83 19.09 11.21
CA ASP A 31 4.88 19.79 11.98
C ASP A 31 6.08 18.86 12.27
N GLN A 32 5.84 17.56 12.45
CA GLN A 32 6.92 16.58 12.62
C GLN A 32 7.67 16.28 11.32
N LEU A 33 6.96 16.25 10.19
CA LEU A 33 7.54 15.98 8.88
C LEU A 33 8.22 17.20 8.27
N VAL A 34 7.71 18.41 8.51
CA VAL A 34 8.17 19.68 7.92
C VAL A 34 8.72 20.60 9.02
N LYS A 35 10.01 20.44 9.35
CA LYS A 35 10.66 21.18 10.44
C LYS A 35 11.27 22.53 10.02
N GLY A 36 11.15 22.91 8.75
CA GLY A 36 11.79 24.11 8.19
C GLY A 36 11.58 24.23 6.69
N PRO A 37 12.21 25.23 6.04
CA PRO A 37 12.16 25.38 4.59
C PRO A 37 12.79 24.14 3.92
N MET A 38 12.04 23.53 3.01
CA MET A 38 12.49 22.37 2.23
C MET A 38 12.65 22.76 0.77
N THR A 39 13.62 22.14 0.12
CA THR A 39 13.77 22.17 -1.33
C THR A 39 12.73 21.27 -2.01
N PRO A 40 12.41 21.49 -3.30
CA PRO A 40 11.51 20.60 -4.03
C PRO A 40 11.96 19.14 -4.04
N ALA A 41 13.27 18.88 -4.03
CA ALA A 41 13.82 17.52 -3.99
C ALA A 41 13.55 16.84 -2.65
N GLU A 42 13.77 17.53 -1.53
CA GLU A 42 13.51 16.99 -0.18
C GLU A 42 12.03 16.67 0.03
N VAL A 43 11.12 17.49 -0.52
CA VAL A 43 9.68 17.19 -0.50
C VAL A 43 9.39 15.90 -1.26
N GLN A 44 10.01 15.68 -2.43
CA GLN A 44 9.80 14.46 -3.21
C GLN A 44 10.33 13.22 -2.49
N ASP A 45 11.51 13.30 -1.88
CA ASP A 45 12.08 12.20 -1.10
C ASP A 45 11.21 11.86 0.11
N LEU A 46 10.73 12.89 0.83
CA LEU A 46 9.77 12.73 1.92
C LEU A 46 8.49 12.02 1.45
N MET A 47 7.95 12.43 0.30
CA MET A 47 6.77 11.79 -0.28
C MET A 47 7.01 10.33 -0.67
N LEU A 48 8.21 9.99 -1.16
CA LEU A 48 8.59 8.60 -1.47
C LEU A 48 8.66 7.74 -0.20
N GLU A 49 9.30 8.24 0.86
CA GLU A 49 9.39 7.51 2.13
C GLU A 49 8.03 7.38 2.82
N PHE A 50 7.19 8.42 2.75
CA PHE A 50 5.81 8.36 3.25
C PHE A 50 4.99 7.29 2.50
N LYS A 51 5.07 7.26 1.17
CA LYS A 51 4.38 6.23 0.37
C LYS A 51 4.87 4.82 0.73
N LYS A 52 6.18 4.64 0.91
CA LYS A 52 6.76 3.37 1.35
C LYS A 52 6.15 2.93 2.69
N ALA A 53 6.17 3.80 3.69
CA ALA A 53 5.64 3.50 5.02
C ALA A 53 4.14 3.14 4.99
N VAL A 54 3.35 3.85 4.17
CA VAL A 54 1.92 3.55 3.98
C VAL A 54 1.72 2.18 3.33
N ILE A 55 2.49 1.86 2.28
CA ILE A 55 2.40 0.57 1.59
C ILE A 55 2.74 -0.58 2.54
N GLU A 56 3.86 -0.48 3.27
CA GLU A 56 4.29 -1.51 4.22
C GLU A 56 3.25 -1.73 5.32
N ARG A 57 2.68 -0.65 5.86
CA ARG A 57 1.67 -0.75 6.92
C ARG A 57 0.35 -1.32 6.41
N ALA A 58 -0.07 -0.94 5.21
CA ALA A 58 -1.28 -1.48 4.60
C ALA A 58 -1.14 -2.98 4.30
N MET A 59 0.00 -3.42 3.74
CA MET A 59 0.26 -4.84 3.50
C MET A 59 0.43 -5.63 4.81
N GLY A 60 1.03 -5.02 5.84
CA GLY A 60 1.09 -5.60 7.18
C GLY A 60 -0.29 -5.81 7.81
N ALA A 61 -1.23 -4.89 7.57
CA ALA A 61 -2.61 -5.02 7.99
C ALA A 61 -3.35 -6.14 7.23
N GLU A 62 -3.13 -6.28 5.92
CA GLU A 62 -3.64 -7.43 5.16
C GLU A 62 -3.10 -8.76 5.72
N MET A 63 -1.82 -8.82 6.09
CA MET A 63 -1.23 -10.02 6.72
C MET A 63 -1.82 -10.30 8.12
N ASN A 64 -2.09 -9.26 8.92
CA ASN A 64 -2.77 -9.43 10.21
C ASN A 64 -4.15 -10.08 10.01
N LEU A 65 -4.90 -9.63 9.00
CA LEU A 65 -6.21 -10.19 8.67
C LEU A 65 -6.12 -11.62 8.16
N HIS A 66 -5.12 -11.92 7.32
CA HIS A 66 -4.88 -13.26 6.78
C HIS A 66 -4.58 -14.29 7.88
N LEU A 67 -3.72 -13.93 8.84
CA LEU A 67 -3.30 -14.84 9.91
C LEU A 67 -4.24 -14.82 11.12
N GLY A 68 -5.05 -13.76 11.28
CA GLY A 68 -5.97 -13.58 12.40
C GLY A 68 -5.31 -13.06 13.67
N TYR A 69 -4.05 -12.62 13.62
CA TYR A 69 -3.35 -12.04 14.77
C TYR A 69 -2.35 -10.94 14.32
N PRO A 70 -2.11 -9.92 15.16
CA PRO A 70 -1.25 -8.81 14.80
C PRO A 70 0.24 -9.17 14.86
N GLN A 71 1.05 -8.39 14.15
CA GLN A 71 2.51 -8.47 14.25
C GLN A 71 2.98 -8.27 15.70
N GLY A 72 3.94 -9.10 16.13
CA GLY A 72 4.50 -9.06 17.48
C GLY A 72 3.76 -9.92 18.51
N GLN A 73 2.58 -10.44 18.19
CA GLN A 73 1.91 -11.43 19.03
C GLN A 73 2.35 -12.85 18.67
N SER A 74 2.34 -13.73 19.68
CA SER A 74 2.61 -15.15 19.50
C SER A 74 1.55 -15.80 18.62
N LYS A 75 1.98 -16.73 17.78
CA LYS A 75 1.08 -17.51 16.93
C LYS A 75 0.06 -18.27 17.82
N PRO A 76 -1.25 -18.21 17.51
CA PRO A 76 -2.26 -18.97 18.22
C PRO A 76 -1.97 -20.47 18.25
N HIS A 77 -2.30 -21.13 19.36
CA HIS A 77 -2.06 -22.57 19.53
C HIS A 77 -2.84 -23.38 18.48
N GLY A 78 -2.19 -24.38 17.87
CA GLY A 78 -2.80 -25.24 16.85
C GLY A 78 -2.84 -24.66 15.43
N GLN A 79 -2.41 -23.41 15.21
CA GLN A 79 -2.32 -22.86 13.87
C GLN A 79 -1.03 -23.34 13.18
N ALA A 80 -1.13 -23.97 12.01
CA ALA A 80 0.02 -24.43 11.23
C ALA A 80 0.77 -23.25 10.59
N ASN A 81 0.03 -22.42 9.86
CA ASN A 81 0.56 -21.23 9.19
C ASN A 81 1.01 -20.15 10.18
N GLY A 82 1.91 -19.26 9.75
CA GLY A 82 2.35 -18.12 10.52
C GLY A 82 3.25 -17.19 9.69
N ARG A 83 3.71 -16.09 10.29
CA ARG A 83 4.61 -15.15 9.62
C ARG A 83 5.98 -15.78 9.33
N ASN A 84 6.51 -15.53 8.14
CA ASN A 84 7.81 -16.01 7.67
C ASN A 84 8.71 -14.84 7.23
N GLY A 85 8.93 -13.89 8.15
CA GLY A 85 9.73 -12.70 7.89
C GLY A 85 9.12 -11.76 6.84
N ALA A 86 9.99 -10.94 6.25
CA ALA A 86 9.64 -9.99 5.20
C ALA A 86 10.59 -10.14 4.00
N SER A 87 10.10 -9.76 2.82
CA SER A 87 10.85 -9.81 1.57
C SER A 87 10.74 -8.47 0.86
N GLY A 88 11.88 -7.96 0.37
CA GLY A 88 11.92 -6.70 -0.37
C GLY A 88 11.23 -6.81 -1.72
N LYS A 89 10.26 -5.94 -1.97
CA LYS A 89 9.58 -5.77 -3.26
C LYS A 89 9.75 -4.33 -3.74
N THR A 90 10.41 -4.17 -4.89
CA THR A 90 10.43 -2.88 -5.59
C THR A 90 9.12 -2.66 -6.32
N VAL A 91 8.39 -1.64 -5.89
CA VAL A 91 7.13 -1.16 -6.43
C VAL A 91 7.40 0.06 -7.30
N ILE A 92 6.96 -0.01 -8.55
CA ILE A 92 7.11 1.08 -9.51
C ILE A 92 5.95 2.04 -9.32
N THR A 93 6.28 3.29 -8.97
CA THR A 93 5.33 4.42 -8.88
C THR A 93 5.69 5.48 -9.92
N ASP A 94 4.77 6.38 -10.22
CA ASP A 94 5.00 7.47 -11.19
C ASP A 94 6.14 8.42 -10.77
N HIS A 95 6.42 8.52 -9.47
CA HIS A 95 7.48 9.36 -8.91
C HIS A 95 8.80 8.60 -8.69
N GLY A 96 8.87 7.33 -9.11
CA GLY A 96 10.06 6.50 -8.99
C GLY A 96 9.81 5.13 -8.34
N PRO A 97 10.82 4.25 -8.37
CA PRO A 97 10.76 2.96 -7.71
C PRO A 97 10.85 3.12 -6.19
N VAL A 98 9.96 2.45 -5.46
CA VAL A 98 9.95 2.38 -4.01
C VAL A 98 10.25 0.95 -3.58
N ARG A 99 11.27 0.75 -2.74
CA ARG A 99 11.57 -0.55 -2.15
C ARG A 99 10.81 -0.70 -0.83
N ALA A 100 9.82 -1.57 -0.81
CA ALA A 100 9.00 -1.86 0.36
C ALA A 100 9.28 -3.27 0.91
N GLU A 101 9.21 -3.43 2.22
CA GLU A 101 9.27 -4.73 2.88
C GLU A 101 7.88 -5.37 2.99
N VAL A 102 7.72 -6.52 2.35
CA VAL A 102 6.44 -7.23 2.29
C VAL A 102 6.50 -8.48 3.17
N SER A 103 5.62 -8.54 4.18
CA SER A 103 5.45 -9.74 5.02
C SER A 103 5.00 -10.93 4.19
N ARG A 104 5.49 -12.13 4.55
CA ARG A 104 5.06 -13.41 3.96
C ARG A 104 4.54 -14.36 5.03
N ASP A 105 3.66 -15.27 4.64
CA ASP A 105 3.24 -16.40 5.46
C ASP A 105 4.09 -17.65 5.15
N ARG A 106 4.10 -18.63 6.05
CA ARG A 106 4.89 -19.86 5.90
C ARG A 106 4.35 -20.76 4.80
N ASP A 107 3.03 -20.81 4.64
CA ASP A 107 2.38 -21.71 3.70
C ASP A 107 2.27 -21.11 2.29
N ASP A 108 2.79 -19.90 2.07
CA ASP A 108 2.66 -19.09 0.84
C ASP A 108 1.20 -18.93 0.35
N SER A 109 0.24 -19.04 1.27
CA SER A 109 -1.19 -18.96 1.00
C SER A 109 -1.70 -17.51 0.93
N PHE A 110 -0.90 -16.54 1.39
CA PHE A 110 -1.31 -15.14 1.41
C PHE A 110 -1.38 -14.53 0.01
N GLU A 111 -2.55 -14.00 -0.37
CA GLU A 111 -2.78 -13.27 -1.61
C GLU A 111 -3.03 -11.77 -1.33
N PRO A 112 -2.00 -10.90 -1.39
CA PRO A 112 -2.16 -9.48 -1.12
C PRO A 112 -3.09 -8.81 -2.13
N ILE A 113 -3.94 -7.90 -1.65
CA ILE A 113 -4.91 -7.17 -2.49
C ILE A 113 -4.28 -5.88 -3.02
N LEU A 114 -3.56 -5.15 -2.15
CA LEU A 114 -2.96 -3.87 -2.50
C LEU A 114 -1.95 -3.99 -3.65
N ILE A 115 -1.03 -4.96 -3.54
CA ILE A 115 -0.02 -5.24 -4.57
C ILE A 115 0.03 -6.75 -4.82
N PRO A 116 -0.70 -7.25 -5.84
CA PRO A 116 -0.81 -8.67 -6.12
C PRO A 116 0.55 -9.37 -6.29
N LYS A 117 0.56 -10.70 -6.10
CA LYS A 117 1.75 -11.52 -6.36
C LYS A 117 2.25 -11.26 -7.79
N HIS A 118 3.57 -11.17 -7.94
CA HIS A 118 4.29 -10.91 -9.20
C HIS A 118 4.05 -9.54 -9.87
N GLU A 119 3.05 -8.76 -9.43
CA GLU A 119 2.84 -7.42 -9.95
C GLU A 119 3.79 -6.41 -9.28
N ARG A 120 4.52 -5.62 -10.07
CA ARG A 120 5.44 -4.59 -9.56
C ARG A 120 4.88 -3.17 -9.69
N ARG A 121 3.77 -2.99 -10.41
CA ARG A 121 3.18 -1.66 -10.63
C ARG A 121 2.09 -1.42 -9.59
N PHE A 122 2.12 -0.24 -8.98
CA PHE A 122 1.05 0.14 -8.05
C PHE A 122 -0.13 0.72 -8.84
N PRO A 123 -1.31 0.06 -8.86
CA PRO A 123 -2.39 0.43 -9.78
C PRO A 123 -3.06 1.78 -9.47
N GLY A 124 -2.88 2.33 -8.26
CA GLY A 124 -3.62 3.48 -7.75
C GLY A 124 -2.88 4.82 -7.65
N LEU A 125 -1.56 4.88 -7.90
CA LEU A 125 -0.79 6.12 -7.81
C LEU A 125 -0.57 6.72 -9.22
N LYS A 126 -1.67 7.01 -9.92
CA LYS A 126 -1.61 7.73 -11.19
C LYS A 126 -1.53 9.22 -10.89
N SER A 127 -0.57 9.92 -11.46
CA SER A 127 -0.66 11.39 -11.54
C SER A 127 -1.96 11.74 -12.26
N ALA A 128 -2.77 12.61 -11.66
CA ALA A 128 -3.77 13.35 -12.43
C ALA A 128 -2.97 14.26 -13.35
N SER A 129 -2.56 13.76 -14.52
CA SER A 129 -2.04 14.62 -15.56
C SER A 129 -3.14 15.62 -15.85
N SER A 130 -2.89 16.86 -15.44
CA SER A 130 -3.68 18.01 -15.83
C SER A 130 -3.78 17.98 -17.34
N ARG A 131 -4.93 17.57 -17.88
CA ARG A 131 -5.32 18.00 -19.21
C ARG A 131 -5.55 19.49 -19.07
N CYS A 132 -4.49 20.25 -19.32
CA CYS A 132 -4.58 21.64 -19.67
C CYS A 132 -5.49 21.69 -20.90
N ALA A 133 -6.77 22.01 -20.68
CA ALA A 133 -7.67 22.38 -21.75
C ALA A 133 -7.22 23.76 -22.24
N SER A 134 -6.29 23.75 -23.18
CA SER A 134 -5.90 24.93 -23.97
C SER A 134 -5.95 24.53 -25.43
N ALA A 135 -7.04 24.93 -26.09
CA ALA A 135 -7.16 25.23 -27.52
C ALA A 135 -8.63 25.65 -27.70
N ALA A 136 -8.91 26.96 -27.73
CA ALA A 136 -8.90 27.83 -28.91
C ALA A 136 -10.29 27.88 -29.54
#